data_AF-A0A968QSX2-F1
#
_entry.id   AF-A0A968QSX2-F1
#
_cell.length_a   1.000
_cell.length_b   1.000
_cell.length_c   1.000
_cell.angle_alpha   90.00
_cell.angle_beta   90.00
_cell.angle_gamma   90.00
#
_symmetry.space_group_name_H-M   'P 1'
#
loop_
_entity.id
_entity.type
_entity.pdbx_description
1 polymer ?
#
loop_
_entity_poly.entity_id
_entity_poly.type
_entity_poly.pdbx_seq_one_letter_code
_entity_poly.pdbx_strand_id
1 'polypeptide(L)'
;MSKLLWKPSEERIKQTNMYRFMQHVNQKFGKNLADYPQLHQWSVENIADFWSTLWDFAGVRASKRWEQVIDDPYKMPGAKWFSGARLNFAENLLRYRDDQVALIFKGEGMPSTKITYRELYTEVSQVAKSLKALGIKPGDRVVGFMPNMP
;
A
#
# COMPACT_ATOMS: atom_id res chain seq x y z
N MET A 1 21.24 3.08 31.88
CA MET A 1 21.11 3.06 30.40
C MET A 1 20.90 1.63 29.96
N SER A 2 19.85 1.36 29.18
CA SER A 2 19.58 0.03 28.64
C SER A 2 20.66 -0.36 27.63
N LYS A 3 21.12 -1.61 27.66
CA LYS A 3 22.11 -2.14 26.72
C LYS A 3 21.46 -2.32 25.34
N LEU A 4 22.04 -1.72 24.31
CA LEU A 4 21.62 -1.92 22.92
C LEU A 4 21.82 -3.39 22.54
N LEU A 5 20.74 -4.11 22.23
CA LEU A 5 20.78 -5.54 21.92
C LEU A 5 21.26 -5.82 20.48
N TRP A 6 20.93 -4.93 19.55
CA TRP A 6 21.24 -5.11 18.14
C TRP A 6 21.18 -3.77 17.38
N LYS A 7 21.99 -3.65 16.32
CA LYS A 7 21.96 -2.53 15.37
C LYS A 7 22.17 -3.07 13.95
N PRO A 8 21.41 -2.62 12.93
CA PRO A 8 21.68 -2.98 11.55
C PRO A 8 23.02 -2.42 11.06
N SER A 9 23.66 -3.13 10.12
CA SER A 9 24.80 -2.60 9.38
C SER A 9 24.37 -1.44 8.47
N GLU A 10 25.31 -0.56 8.12
CA GLU A 10 25.05 0.54 7.18
C GLU A 10 24.57 0.06 5.83
N GLU A 11 25.15 -1.04 5.33
CA GLU A 11 24.72 -1.67 4.09
C GLU A 11 23.24 -2.06 4.15
N ARG A 12 22.83 -2.72 5.24
CA ARG A 12 21.43 -3.12 5.44
C ARG A 12 20.51 -1.92 5.50
N ILE A 13 20.93 -0.82 6.14
CA ILE A 13 20.17 0.44 6.18
C ILE A 13 19.98 0.99 4.76
N LYS A 14 21.05 1.10 3.98
CA LYS A 14 21.03 1.69 2.63
C LYS A 14 20.22 0.88 1.62
N GLN A 15 20.07 -0.43 1.83
CA GLN A 15 19.25 -1.32 1.00
C GLN A 15 17.75 -1.25 1.31
N THR A 16 17.34 -0.58 2.40
CA THR A 16 15.91 -0.51 2.76
C THR A 16 15.10 0.43 1.86
N ASN A 17 13.82 0.12 1.67
CA ASN A 17 12.88 1.04 1.01
C ASN A 17 12.74 2.37 1.76
N MET A 18 12.90 2.37 3.08
CA MET A 18 12.86 3.58 3.90
C MET A 18 14.02 4.52 3.57
N TYR A 19 15.25 4.00 3.44
CA TYR A 19 16.39 4.81 3.00
C TYR A 19 16.19 5.33 1.59
N ARG A 20 15.71 4.49 0.66
CA ARG A 20 15.37 4.91 -0.70
C ARG A 20 14.33 6.04 -0.73
N PHE A 21 13.29 5.93 0.09
CA PHE A 21 12.26 6.96 0.23
C PHE A 21 12.84 8.26 0.82
N MET A 22 13.68 8.17 1.86
CA MET A 22 14.36 9.33 2.45
C MET A 22 15.22 10.07 1.43
N GLN A 23 15.97 9.34 0.60
CA GLN A 23 16.76 9.95 -0.48
C GLN A 23 15.86 10.62 -1.54
N HIS A 24 14.71 10.01 -1.86
CA HIS A 24 13.74 10.61 -2.76
C HIS A 24 13.15 11.91 -2.21
N VAL A 25 12.83 11.96 -0.91
CA VAL A 25 12.40 13.18 -0.21
C VAL A 25 13.49 14.25 -0.24
N ASN A 26 14.74 13.87 0.09
CA ASN A 26 15.89 14.78 0.05
C ASN A 26 16.05 15.42 -1.33
N GLN A 27 15.99 14.61 -2.39
CA GLN A 27 16.10 15.09 -3.76
C GLN A 27 14.93 16.01 -4.14
N LYS A 28 13.69 15.62 -3.81
CA LYS A 28 12.47 16.36 -4.22
C LYS A 28 12.31 17.70 -3.51
N PHE A 29 12.68 17.77 -2.23
CA PHE A 29 12.45 18.94 -1.38
C PHE A 29 13.72 19.69 -0.98
N GLY A 30 14.89 19.32 -1.53
CA GLY A 30 16.19 19.93 -1.19
C GLY A 30 16.55 19.76 0.29
N LYS A 31 16.18 18.63 0.90
CA LYS A 31 16.46 18.31 2.30
C LYS A 31 17.73 17.44 2.42
N ASN A 32 18.30 17.40 3.63
CA ASN A 32 19.46 16.58 3.96
C ASN A 32 19.15 15.68 5.17
N LEU A 33 18.02 14.97 5.12
CA LEU A 33 17.61 14.03 6.15
C LEU A 33 18.63 12.88 6.21
N ALA A 34 19.22 12.66 7.39
CA ALA A 34 20.28 11.68 7.59
C ALA A 34 19.81 10.38 8.25
N ASP A 35 18.70 10.43 8.98
CA ASP A 35 18.21 9.31 9.78
C ASP A 35 16.67 9.27 9.88
N TYR A 36 16.18 8.20 10.50
CA TYR A 36 14.75 8.00 10.70
C TYR A 36 14.09 9.08 11.56
N PRO A 37 14.64 9.50 12.72
CA PRO A 37 14.08 10.60 13.50
C PRO A 37 13.83 11.87 12.68
N GLN A 38 14.78 12.28 11.83
CA GLN A 38 14.62 13.45 10.97
C GLN A 38 13.53 13.24 9.91
N LEU A 39 13.49 12.07 9.27
CA LEU A 39 12.44 11.74 8.30
C LEU A 39 11.05 11.73 8.95
N HIS A 40 10.93 11.16 10.14
CA HIS A 40 9.69 11.12 10.90
C HIS A 40 9.23 12.52 11.30
N GLN A 41 10.12 13.34 11.86
CA GLN A 41 9.82 14.72 12.20
C GLN A 41 9.31 15.48 10.97
N TRP A 42 10.02 15.37 9.85
CA TRP A 42 9.59 15.97 8.59
C TRP A 42 8.21 15.48 8.14
N SER A 43 7.91 14.18 8.27
CA SER A 43 6.61 13.61 7.87
C SER A 43 5.43 14.13 8.68
N VAL A 44 5.65 14.46 9.96
CA VAL A 44 4.62 14.97 10.86
C VAL A 44 4.45 16.49 10.68
N GLU A 45 5.54 17.21 10.40
CA GLU A 45 5.49 18.65 10.13
C GLU A 45 4.96 18.96 8.72
N ASN A 46 5.12 18.04 7.76
CA ASN A 46 4.80 18.25 6.34
C ASN A 46 3.88 17.14 5.82
N ILE A 47 2.75 16.91 6.50
CA ILE A 47 1.83 15.77 6.27
C ILE A 47 1.39 15.65 4.81
N ALA A 48 0.95 16.74 4.19
CA ALA A 48 0.47 16.71 2.81
C ALA A 48 1.59 16.37 1.81
N ASP A 49 2.80 16.90 2.03
CA ASP A 49 3.97 16.64 1.19
C ASP A 49 4.47 15.21 1.35
N PHE A 50 4.48 14.70 2.59
CA PHE A 50 4.84 13.32 2.89
C PHE A 50 3.90 12.34 2.18
N TRP A 51 2.59 12.49 2.37
CA TRP A 51 1.60 11.55 1.84
C TRP A 51 1.46 11.62 0.32
N SER A 52 1.56 12.81 -0.28
CA SER A 52 1.59 12.92 -1.75
C SER A 52 2.86 12.31 -2.34
N THR A 53 4.01 12.48 -1.68
CA THR A 53 5.27 11.89 -2.12
C THR A 53 5.28 10.37 -1.95
N LEU A 54 4.70 9.85 -0.86
CA LEU A 54 4.55 8.42 -0.64
C LEU A 54 3.63 7.79 -1.69
N TRP A 55 2.54 8.47 -2.06
CA TRP A 55 1.63 8.01 -3.11
C TRP A 55 2.39 7.76 -4.43
N ASP A 56 3.18 8.76 -4.86
CA ASP A 56 3.96 8.67 -6.09
C ASP A 56 5.06 7.60 -5.98
N PHE A 57 5.78 7.58 -4.86
CA PHE A 57 6.85 6.60 -4.59
C PHE A 57 6.35 5.15 -4.58
N ALA A 58 5.17 4.91 -3.99
CA ALA A 58 4.56 3.58 -3.95
C ALA A 58 3.94 3.16 -5.30
N GLY A 59 3.80 4.11 -6.24
CA GLY A 59 3.22 3.88 -7.55
C GLY A 59 1.73 3.58 -7.49
N VAL A 60 0.99 4.30 -6.63
CA VAL A 60 -0.46 4.12 -6.48
C VAL A 60 -1.16 4.56 -7.77
N ARG A 61 -1.93 3.63 -8.35
CA ARG A 61 -2.73 3.82 -9.57
C ARG A 61 -4.10 4.39 -9.22
N ALA A 62 -4.48 5.44 -9.94
CA ALA A 62 -5.80 6.05 -9.82
C ALA A 62 -6.29 6.55 -11.17
N SER A 63 -7.59 6.39 -11.40
CA SER A 63 -8.30 6.92 -12.56
C SER A 63 -8.47 8.44 -12.54
N LYS A 64 -8.48 9.03 -11.33
CA LYS A 64 -8.47 10.47 -11.10
C LYS A 64 -7.52 10.78 -9.95
N ARG A 65 -6.60 11.72 -10.15
CA ARG A 65 -5.68 12.20 -9.10
C ARG A 65 -6.44 13.06 -8.09
N TRP A 66 -5.95 13.13 -6.86
CA TRP A 66 -6.54 13.99 -5.83
C TRP A 66 -6.44 15.47 -6.21
N GLU A 67 -7.38 16.25 -5.71
CA GLU A 67 -7.37 17.71 -5.74
C GLU A 67 -6.70 18.27 -4.49
N GLN A 68 -6.88 17.59 -3.35
CA GLN A 68 -6.25 17.94 -2.08
C GLN A 68 -5.87 16.67 -1.30
N VAL A 69 -4.66 16.65 -0.75
CA VAL A 69 -4.14 15.48 0.00
C VAL A 69 -4.84 15.31 1.34
N ILE A 70 -5.08 16.41 2.06
CA ILE A 70 -5.80 16.43 3.32
C ILE A 70 -6.45 17.80 3.51
N ASP A 71 -7.66 17.82 4.07
CA ASP A 71 -8.37 19.06 4.42
C ASP A 71 -7.81 19.69 5.71
N ASP A 72 -7.82 18.94 6.81
CA ASP A 72 -7.31 19.36 8.12
C ASP A 72 -6.57 18.19 8.80
N PRO A 73 -5.24 18.29 8.98
CA PRO A 73 -4.44 17.24 9.62
C PRO A 73 -4.72 17.03 11.11
N TYR A 74 -5.38 17.97 11.78
CA TYR A 74 -5.68 17.88 13.21
C TYR A 74 -7.14 17.48 13.49
N LYS A 75 -7.97 17.44 12.46
CA LYS A 75 -9.39 17.09 12.59
C LYS A 75 -9.59 15.61 12.86
N MET A 76 -10.02 15.31 14.08
CA MET A 76 -10.36 13.95 14.49
C MET A 76 -11.68 13.93 15.29
N PRO A 77 -12.69 13.15 14.85
CA PRO A 77 -12.76 12.33 13.63
C PRO A 77 -13.10 13.15 12.37
N GLY A 78 -12.90 12.55 11.18
CA GLY A 78 -13.48 13.04 9.93
C GLY A 78 -12.59 13.92 9.06
N ALA A 79 -11.26 13.87 9.23
CA ALA A 79 -10.33 14.35 8.21
C ALA A 79 -10.57 13.63 6.87
N LYS A 80 -10.55 14.39 5.78
CA LYS A 80 -10.74 13.90 4.41
C LYS A 80 -9.39 13.81 3.70
N TRP A 81 -8.97 12.59 3.45
CA TRP A 81 -7.73 12.30 2.73
C TRP A 81 -7.98 12.15 1.23
N PHE A 82 -7.07 12.67 0.42
CA PHE A 82 -7.01 12.54 -1.04
C PHE A 82 -8.35 12.87 -1.71
N SER A 83 -8.98 13.98 -1.30
CA SER A 83 -10.27 14.39 -1.82
C SER A 83 -10.19 14.59 -3.35
N GLY A 84 -11.24 14.17 -4.05
CA GLY A 84 -11.28 14.16 -5.51
C GLY A 84 -10.59 12.96 -6.18
N ALA A 85 -9.76 12.20 -5.47
CA ALA A 85 -9.14 11.00 -6.05
C ALA A 85 -10.16 9.89 -6.30
N ARG A 86 -9.94 9.11 -7.35
CA ARG A 86 -10.72 7.91 -7.66
C ARG A 86 -9.80 6.76 -8.03
N LEU A 87 -9.75 5.75 -7.17
CA LEU A 87 -8.96 4.53 -7.37
C LEU A 87 -9.79 3.28 -7.09
N ASN A 88 -9.24 2.13 -7.47
CA ASN A 88 -9.74 0.82 -7.07
C ASN A 88 -8.66 0.06 -6.28
N PHE A 89 -9.04 -0.50 -5.13
CA PHE A 89 -8.10 -1.20 -4.26
C PHE A 89 -7.57 -2.49 -4.91
N ALA A 90 -8.46 -3.31 -5.47
CA ALA A 90 -8.09 -4.55 -6.15
C ALA A 90 -7.22 -4.30 -7.40
N GLU A 91 -7.46 -3.22 -8.14
CA GLU A 91 -6.61 -2.82 -9.27
C GLU A 91 -5.16 -2.55 -8.84
N ASN A 92 -4.96 -1.94 -7.68
CA ASN A 92 -3.62 -1.66 -7.16
C ASN A 92 -2.92 -2.94 -6.68
N LEU A 93 -3.64 -3.84 -6.00
CA LEU A 93 -3.09 -5.13 -5.56
C LEU A 93 -2.81 -6.08 -6.72
N LEU A 94 -3.67 -6.09 -7.74
CA LEU A 94 -3.57 -6.93 -8.93
C LEU A 94 -2.96 -6.17 -10.11
N ARG A 95 -2.04 -5.24 -9.83
CA ARG A 95 -1.38 -4.42 -10.85
C ARG A 95 -0.48 -5.23 -11.79
N TYR A 96 -0.04 -6.40 -11.32
CA TYR A 96 0.70 -7.41 -12.07
C TYR A 96 -0.29 -8.43 -12.65
N ARG A 97 0.02 -8.95 -13.85
CA ARG A 97 -0.80 -9.94 -14.58
C ARG A 97 0.11 -10.95 -15.28
N ASP A 98 1.18 -11.31 -14.59
CA ASP A 98 2.24 -12.19 -15.05
C ASP A 98 2.29 -13.48 -14.22
N ASP A 99 3.28 -14.31 -14.50
CA ASP A 99 3.44 -15.63 -13.88
C ASP A 99 4.25 -15.58 -12.57
N GLN A 100 4.47 -14.38 -12.01
CA GLN A 100 5.02 -14.27 -10.66
C GLN A 100 4.00 -14.80 -9.64
N VAL A 101 4.49 -15.47 -8.61
CA VAL A 101 3.65 -16.03 -7.55
C VAL A 101 3.07 -14.91 -6.68
N ALA A 102 1.74 -14.81 -6.63
CA ALA A 102 1.00 -13.87 -5.80
C ALA A 102 0.68 -14.46 -4.42
N LEU A 103 0.21 -15.71 -4.39
CA LEU A 103 -0.16 -16.41 -3.16
C LEU A 103 0.59 -17.73 -3.04
N ILE A 104 1.07 -18.02 -1.84
CA ILE A 104 1.58 -19.34 -1.45
C ILE A 104 0.72 -19.81 -0.29
N PHE A 105 -0.14 -20.79 -0.55
CA PHE A 105 -0.99 -21.40 0.45
C PHE A 105 -0.33 -22.65 1.05
N LYS A 106 -0.51 -22.82 2.36
CA LYS A 106 -0.13 -24.00 3.13
C LYS A 106 -1.25 -24.34 4.10
N GLY A 107 -1.79 -25.54 3.96
CA GLY A 107 -2.71 -26.14 4.92
C GLY A 107 -2.03 -27.29 5.66
N GLU A 108 -2.51 -27.61 6.86
CA GLU A 108 -2.06 -28.79 7.59
C GLU A 108 -2.40 -30.07 6.81
N GLY A 109 -1.40 -30.93 6.59
CA GLY A 109 -1.57 -32.16 5.80
C GLY A 109 -1.81 -31.95 4.29
N MET A 110 -1.79 -30.71 3.80
CA MET A 110 -2.02 -30.38 2.39
C MET A 110 -0.70 -30.04 1.67
N PRO A 111 -0.56 -30.42 0.38
CA PRO A 111 0.51 -29.88 -0.46
C PRO A 111 0.43 -28.35 -0.54
N SER A 112 1.60 -27.70 -0.58
CA SER A 112 1.63 -26.24 -0.78
C SER A 112 1.13 -25.89 -2.18
N THR A 113 0.20 -24.96 -2.25
CA THR A 113 -0.35 -24.46 -3.51
C THR A 113 0.20 -23.08 -3.79
N LYS A 114 0.51 -22.80 -5.07
CA LYS A 114 0.96 -21.48 -5.52
C LYS A 114 -0.02 -20.97 -6.55
N ILE A 115 -0.40 -19.69 -6.42
CA ILE A 115 -1.27 -19.00 -7.38
C ILE A 115 -0.49 -17.80 -7.91
N THR A 116 -0.37 -17.71 -9.23
CA THR A 116 0.27 -16.58 -9.93
C THR A 116 -0.61 -15.35 -9.95
N TYR A 117 -0.03 -14.17 -10.21
CA TYR A 117 -0.82 -12.95 -10.40
C TYR A 117 -1.82 -13.07 -11.57
N ARG A 118 -1.46 -13.78 -12.64
CA ARG A 118 -2.36 -14.06 -13.77
C ARG A 118 -3.58 -14.89 -13.36
N GLU A 119 -3.37 -15.97 -12.62
CA GLU A 119 -4.43 -16.85 -12.13
C GLU A 119 -5.34 -16.10 -11.14
N LEU A 120 -4.74 -15.44 -10.15
CA LEU A 120 -5.48 -14.66 -9.15
C LEU A 120 -6.32 -13.56 -9.80
N TYR A 121 -5.77 -12.84 -10.77
CA TYR A 121 -6.52 -11.83 -11.51
C TYR A 121 -7.74 -12.44 -12.23
N THR A 122 -7.57 -13.63 -12.80
CA THR A 122 -8.63 -14.34 -13.52
C THR A 122 -9.75 -14.76 -12.56
N GLU A 123 -9.40 -15.37 -11.42
CA GLU A 123 -10.37 -15.79 -10.39
C GLU A 123 -11.13 -14.60 -9.80
N VAL A 124 -10.43 -13.53 -9.41
CA VAL A 124 -11.04 -12.30 -8.90
C VAL A 124 -11.98 -11.69 -9.94
N SER A 125 -11.59 -11.69 -11.23
CA SER A 125 -12.42 -11.16 -12.31
C SER A 125 -13.71 -11.96 -12.51
N GLN A 126 -13.64 -13.29 -12.36
CA GLN A 126 -14.82 -14.16 -12.44
C GLN A 126 -15.80 -13.88 -11.31
N VAL A 127 -15.31 -13.82 -10.06
CA VAL A 127 -16.15 -13.48 -8.90
C VAL A 127 -16.75 -12.08 -9.04
N ALA A 128 -15.95 -11.08 -9.41
CA ALA A 128 -16.43 -9.71 -9.62
C ALA A 128 -17.52 -9.63 -10.70
N LYS A 129 -17.36 -10.37 -11.82
CA LYS A 129 -18.37 -10.46 -12.88
C LYS A 129 -19.67 -11.09 -12.37
N SER A 130 -19.58 -12.18 -11.61
CA SER A 130 -20.74 -12.86 -11.03
C SER A 130 -21.48 -11.99 -10.02
N LEU A 131 -20.77 -11.32 -9.09
CA LEU A 131 -21.38 -10.39 -8.14
C LEU A 131 -22.09 -9.24 -8.85
N LYS A 132 -21.49 -8.69 -9.92
CA LYS A 132 -22.12 -7.65 -10.73
C LYS A 132 -23.39 -8.17 -11.44
N ALA A 133 -23.38 -9.40 -11.94
CA ALA A 133 -24.54 -10.02 -12.56
C ALA A 133 -25.68 -10.27 -11.56
N LEU A 134 -25.36 -10.53 -10.28
CA LEU A 134 -26.32 -10.60 -9.17
C LEU A 134 -26.84 -9.21 -8.72
N GLY A 135 -26.38 -8.12 -9.35
CA GLY A 135 -26.87 -6.77 -9.10
C GLY A 135 -26.17 -6.02 -7.97
N ILE A 136 -25.04 -6.53 -7.46
CA ILE A 136 -24.23 -5.85 -6.43
C ILE A 136 -23.66 -4.54 -6.96
N LYS A 137 -23.77 -3.47 -6.16
CA LYS A 137 -23.36 -2.10 -6.50
C LYS A 137 -22.35 -1.54 -5.48
N PRO A 138 -21.59 -0.47 -5.85
CA PRO A 138 -20.77 0.25 -4.89
C PRO A 138 -21.60 0.71 -3.68
N GLY A 139 -21.15 0.37 -2.47
CA GLY A 139 -21.84 0.66 -1.21
C GLY A 139 -22.63 -0.51 -0.62
N ASP A 140 -22.86 -1.57 -1.39
CA ASP A 140 -23.42 -2.82 -0.88
C ASP A 140 -22.40 -3.58 -0.03
N ARG A 141 -22.89 -4.35 0.93
CA ARG A 141 -22.06 -5.16 1.83
C ARG A 141 -22.16 -6.62 1.42
N VAL A 142 -21.01 -7.27 1.28
CA VAL A 142 -20.88 -8.71 1.01
C VAL A 142 -20.17 -9.34 2.19
N VAL A 143 -20.72 -10.43 2.73
CA VAL A 143 -20.17 -11.14 3.89
C VAL A 143 -19.67 -12.51 3.44
N GLY A 144 -18.47 -12.89 3.89
CA GLY A 144 -17.90 -14.22 3.69
C GLY A 144 -17.65 -14.92 5.02
N PHE A 145 -18.09 -16.17 5.13
CA PHE A 145 -17.71 -17.05 6.23
C PHE A 145 -16.78 -18.12 5.65
N MET A 146 -15.48 -17.86 5.73
CA MET A 146 -14.44 -18.65 5.05
C MET A 146 -13.25 -18.88 5.98
N PRO A 147 -12.59 -20.04 5.92
CA PRO A 147 -11.31 -20.25 6.56
C PRO A 147 -10.20 -19.46 5.82
N ASN A 148 -8.98 -19.45 6.37
CA ASN A 148 -7.82 -18.84 5.71
C ASN A 148 -7.31 -19.74 4.58
N MET A 149 -7.96 -19.69 3.43
CA MET A 149 -7.60 -20.39 2.20
C MET A 149 -7.83 -19.50 0.97
N PRO A 150 -7.06 -19.68 -0.11
CA PRO A 150 -7.34 -19.02 -1.38
C PRO A 150 -8.66 -19.50 -2.00
#